data_AF-A0ABD5SJK1-F1
#
_entry.id   AF-A0ABD5SJK1-F1
#
_cell.length_a   1.000
_cell.length_b   1.000
_cell.length_c   1.000
_cell.angle_alpha   90.00
_cell.angle_beta   90.00
_cell.angle_gamma   90.00
#
_symmetry.space_group_name_H-M   'P 1'
#
loop_
_entity.id
_entity.type
_entity.pdbx_description
1 polymer ?
#
loop_
_entity_poly.entity_id
_entity_poly.type
_entity_poly.pdbx_seq_one_letter_code
_entity_poly.pdbx_strand_id
1 'polypeptide(L)'
;EIGLLSALGRDEVPVRGRPTVGIVSTGDELVRPGEELNPDRGEIYDVNSTTIAAGVAEAGGEPVLYPHAGDDYAEMERILREAADECDLVLSSGSTSASAVDVIYRVIEERGELLLHGVAVKPGKPMLIGRLDRGDGGESAYVGLPGYPVSALTIFRTFVTPAIREAAGLPEPRTATVEGRMAAGERYAEGRLRYMPVGLLDIGTEAEGSDSDRPLVYPVDKGSGATTSLVEADGVVAVDPDTEYLNAGESVSVQLFSPDVRPPTLLGVGEDDPALNRLLDRLERPRYLPVGSREGLRRLRDG
;
A
#
# COMPACT_ATOMS: atom_id res chain seq x y z
N GLU A 1 26.78 4.03 -21.80
CA GLU A 1 27.67 4.61 -20.76
C GLU A 1 28.75 3.63 -20.30
N ILE A 2 28.41 2.39 -19.92
CA ILE A 2 29.40 1.37 -19.50
C ILE A 2 30.53 1.17 -20.52
N GLY A 3 30.22 1.06 -21.82
CA GLY A 3 31.25 0.93 -22.86
C GLY A 3 32.18 2.15 -22.98
N LEU A 4 31.69 3.35 -22.66
CA LEU A 4 32.52 4.57 -22.63
C LEU A 4 33.45 4.55 -21.42
N LEU A 5 32.96 4.16 -20.24
CA LEU A 5 33.79 4.00 -19.04
C LEU A 5 34.92 2.99 -19.30
N SER A 6 34.60 1.85 -19.90
CA SER A 6 35.58 0.83 -20.29
C SER A 6 36.60 1.37 -21.31
N ALA A 7 36.15 2.08 -22.35
CA ALA A 7 37.04 2.69 -23.34
C ALA A 7 37.97 3.76 -22.74
N LEU A 8 37.56 4.41 -21.65
CA LEU A 8 38.38 5.36 -20.88
C LEU A 8 39.30 4.66 -19.86
N GLY A 9 39.34 3.33 -19.84
CA GLY A 9 40.15 2.54 -18.91
C GLY A 9 39.65 2.62 -17.46
N ARG A 10 38.36 2.90 -17.24
CA ARG A 10 37.75 2.92 -15.91
C ARG A 10 37.16 1.54 -15.60
N ASP A 11 37.81 0.83 -14.70
CA ASP A 11 37.36 -0.48 -14.19
C ASP A 11 36.31 -0.32 -13.08
N GLU A 12 36.44 0.74 -12.27
CA GLU A 12 35.53 1.06 -11.17
C GLU A 12 35.08 2.52 -11.25
N VAL A 13 33.82 2.76 -10.87
CA VAL A 13 33.26 4.10 -10.71
C VAL A 13 32.39 4.15 -9.46
N PRO A 14 32.40 5.27 -8.72
CA PRO A 14 31.47 5.44 -7.62
C PRO A 14 30.04 5.51 -8.16
N VAL A 15 29.15 4.73 -7.58
CA VAL A 15 27.71 4.72 -7.85
C VAL A 15 26.95 5.02 -6.57
N ARG A 16 25.69 5.43 -6.69
CA ARG A 16 24.80 5.52 -5.53
C ARG A 16 24.50 4.10 -5.04
N GLY A 17 24.61 3.89 -3.73
CA GLY A 17 24.16 2.67 -3.08
C GLY A 17 22.64 2.54 -3.12
N ARG A 18 22.13 1.34 -2.88
CA ARG A 18 20.70 1.12 -2.66
C ARG A 18 20.40 1.40 -1.19
N PRO A 19 19.38 2.21 -0.86
CA PRO A 19 19.02 2.43 0.53
C PRO A 19 18.58 1.12 1.17
N THR A 20 19.16 0.77 2.33
CA THR A 20 18.77 -0.42 3.09
C THR A 20 17.56 -0.12 3.96
N VAL A 21 16.54 -0.98 3.89
CA VAL A 21 15.27 -0.77 4.59
C VAL A 21 14.95 -1.97 5.48
N GLY A 22 15.08 -1.79 6.79
CA GLY A 22 14.71 -2.78 7.79
C GLY A 22 13.20 -2.84 8.00
N ILE A 23 12.63 -4.03 8.04
CA ILE A 23 11.18 -4.24 8.21
C ILE A 23 10.95 -5.10 9.45
N VAL A 24 10.27 -4.52 10.42
CA VAL A 24 9.94 -5.12 11.71
C VAL A 24 8.42 -5.25 11.82
N SER A 25 7.91 -6.45 12.00
CA SER A 25 6.48 -6.64 12.29
C SER A 25 6.26 -6.81 13.78
N THR A 26 5.18 -6.23 14.28
CA THR A 26 4.80 -6.29 15.70
C THR A 26 3.48 -7.03 15.85
N GLY A 27 3.43 -8.00 16.77
CA GLY A 27 2.21 -8.75 17.08
C GLY A 27 2.49 -10.23 17.36
N ASP A 28 2.04 -10.70 18.51
CA ASP A 28 2.19 -12.10 18.95
C ASP A 28 1.38 -13.09 18.09
N GLU A 29 0.39 -12.58 17.35
CA GLU A 29 -0.44 -13.35 16.42
C GLU A 29 0.25 -13.60 15.06
N LEU A 30 1.37 -12.94 14.77
CA LEU A 30 1.98 -12.98 13.43
C LEU A 30 2.97 -14.14 13.26
N VAL A 31 2.78 -14.91 12.20
CA VAL A 31 3.73 -15.94 11.75
C VAL A 31 4.11 -15.73 10.28
N ARG A 32 5.29 -16.22 9.85
CA ARG A 32 5.72 -16.12 8.45
C ARG A 32 4.95 -17.11 7.57
N PRO A 33 4.68 -16.77 6.30
CA PRO A 33 4.20 -17.73 5.32
C PRO A 33 5.13 -18.96 5.24
N GLY A 34 4.55 -20.16 5.39
CA GLY A 34 5.30 -21.42 5.42
C GLY A 34 5.45 -22.03 6.82
N GLU A 35 5.19 -21.26 7.88
CA GLU A 35 5.09 -21.77 9.25
C GLU A 35 3.68 -22.34 9.52
N GLU A 36 3.57 -23.25 10.48
CA GLU A 36 2.26 -23.80 10.89
C GLU A 36 1.50 -22.78 11.76
N LEU A 37 0.23 -22.54 11.42
CA LEU A 37 -0.65 -21.70 12.24
C LEU A 37 -1.14 -22.46 13.47
N ASN A 38 -1.04 -21.83 14.63
CA ASN A 38 -1.72 -22.26 15.85
C ASN A 38 -3.09 -21.53 16.00
N PRO A 39 -4.21 -22.19 15.67
CA PRO A 39 -5.53 -21.57 15.77
C PRO A 39 -5.93 -21.23 17.22
N ASP A 40 -5.39 -21.94 18.22
CA ASP A 40 -5.71 -21.68 19.63
C ASP A 40 -5.11 -20.37 20.14
N ARG A 41 -4.05 -19.88 19.46
CA ARG A 41 -3.42 -18.58 19.72
C ARG A 41 -3.97 -17.45 18.85
N GLY A 42 -4.88 -17.76 17.91
CA GLY A 42 -5.40 -16.79 16.96
C GLY A 42 -4.36 -16.33 15.94
N GLU A 43 -3.37 -17.17 15.63
CA GLU A 43 -2.29 -16.82 14.71
C GLU A 43 -2.79 -16.58 13.28
N ILE A 44 -2.16 -15.61 12.62
CA ILE A 44 -2.39 -15.21 11.24
C ILE A 44 -1.05 -14.99 10.54
N TYR A 45 -1.04 -15.14 9.22
CA TYR A 45 0.17 -14.88 8.44
C TYR A 45 0.47 -13.39 8.33
N ASP A 46 1.76 -13.03 8.45
CA ASP A 46 2.24 -11.68 8.22
C ASP A 46 2.28 -11.34 6.73
N VAL A 47 1.22 -10.67 6.29
CA VAL A 47 1.07 -10.15 4.93
C VAL A 47 1.86 -8.86 4.71
N ASN A 48 2.00 -8.03 5.75
CA ASN A 48 2.55 -6.69 5.62
C ASN A 48 4.05 -6.72 5.37
N SER A 49 4.81 -7.50 6.13
CA SER A 49 6.27 -7.61 5.91
C SER A 49 6.59 -7.99 4.46
N THR A 50 5.89 -8.99 3.93
CA THR A 50 6.11 -9.48 2.56
C THR A 50 5.72 -8.41 1.53
N THR A 51 4.57 -7.77 1.71
CA THR A 51 4.05 -6.76 0.77
C THR A 51 4.93 -5.51 0.77
N ILE A 52 5.39 -5.06 1.94
CA ILE A 52 6.26 -3.90 2.09
C ILE A 52 7.67 -4.21 1.55
N ALA A 53 8.21 -5.40 1.80
CA ALA A 53 9.50 -5.81 1.23
C ALA A 53 9.49 -5.78 -0.31
N ALA A 54 8.41 -6.29 -0.92
CA ALA A 54 8.23 -6.18 -2.37
C ALA A 54 8.17 -4.71 -2.83
N GLY A 55 7.41 -3.87 -2.12
CA GLY A 55 7.32 -2.44 -2.42
C GLY A 55 8.65 -1.68 -2.28
N VAL A 56 9.48 -2.04 -1.30
CA VAL A 56 10.83 -1.49 -1.12
C VAL A 56 11.72 -1.84 -2.31
N ALA A 57 11.72 -3.11 -2.72
CA ALA A 57 12.50 -3.57 -3.86
C ALA A 57 12.07 -2.89 -5.17
N GLU A 58 10.75 -2.73 -5.38
CA GLU A 58 10.18 -1.98 -6.51
C GLU A 58 10.57 -0.48 -6.48
N ALA A 59 10.66 0.10 -5.28
CA ALA A 59 11.11 1.47 -5.06
C ALA A 59 12.64 1.65 -5.23
N GLY A 60 13.41 0.58 -5.43
CA GLY A 60 14.85 0.61 -5.65
C GLY A 60 15.70 0.41 -4.40
N GLY A 61 15.09 0.21 -3.23
CA GLY A 61 15.78 -0.11 -1.98
C GLY A 61 16.10 -1.60 -1.84
N GLU A 62 16.84 -1.92 -0.78
CA GLU A 62 17.19 -3.28 -0.39
C GLU A 62 16.43 -3.64 0.91
N PRO A 63 15.40 -4.51 0.86
CA PRO A 63 14.62 -4.86 2.04
C PRO A 63 15.36 -5.87 2.93
N VAL A 64 15.36 -5.62 4.24
CA VAL A 64 15.90 -6.53 5.26
C VAL A 64 14.77 -6.90 6.22
N LEU A 65 14.39 -8.17 6.25
CA LEU A 65 13.34 -8.67 7.15
C LEU A 65 13.95 -9.04 8.52
N TYR A 66 13.44 -8.42 9.58
CA TYR A 66 13.80 -8.76 10.95
C TYR A 66 12.82 -9.79 11.55
N PRO A 67 13.20 -10.44 12.66
CA PRO A 67 12.27 -11.27 13.43
C PRO A 67 11.03 -10.47 13.86
N HIS A 68 9.90 -11.17 14.03
CA HIS A 68 8.72 -10.54 14.62
C HIS A 68 9.05 -10.11 16.04
N ALA A 69 8.74 -8.87 16.35
CA ALA A 69 8.81 -8.37 17.71
C ALA A 69 7.46 -8.64 18.38
N GLY A 70 7.47 -9.56 19.35
CA GLY A 70 6.28 -9.85 20.16
C GLY A 70 5.97 -8.72 21.15
N ASP A 71 5.08 -8.99 22.09
CA ASP A 71 4.69 -8.01 23.12
C ASP A 71 5.77 -7.78 24.21
N ASP A 72 6.95 -8.42 24.10
CA ASP A 72 8.09 -8.15 24.99
C ASP A 72 8.78 -6.83 24.62
N TYR A 73 8.69 -5.88 25.55
CA TYR A 73 9.28 -4.54 25.40
C TYR A 73 10.79 -4.57 25.10
N ALA A 74 11.55 -5.40 25.82
CA ALA A 74 13.00 -5.41 25.71
C ALA A 74 13.45 -5.99 24.37
N GLU A 75 12.74 -7.00 23.88
CA GLU A 75 12.98 -7.60 22.58
C GLU A 75 12.62 -6.65 21.43
N MET A 76 11.48 -5.95 21.52
CA MET A 76 11.08 -4.92 20.55
C MET A 76 12.13 -3.80 20.46
N GLU A 77 12.58 -3.28 21.61
CA GLU A 77 13.65 -2.26 21.66
C GLU A 77 14.94 -2.79 21.04
N ARG A 78 15.33 -4.03 21.35
CA ARG A 78 16.54 -4.66 20.82
C ARG A 78 16.49 -4.77 19.29
N ILE A 79 15.38 -5.28 18.75
CA ILE A 79 15.19 -5.46 17.30
C ILE A 79 15.17 -4.11 16.57
N LEU A 80 14.46 -3.12 17.10
CA LEU A 80 14.41 -1.79 16.47
C LEU A 80 15.79 -1.11 16.46
N ARG A 81 16.59 -1.30 17.50
CA ARG A 81 17.96 -0.78 17.57
C ARG A 81 18.91 -1.48 16.61
N GLU A 82 18.85 -2.81 16.56
CA GLU A 82 19.60 -3.60 15.59
C GLU A 82 19.25 -3.17 14.15
N ALA A 83 17.96 -3.00 13.86
CA ALA A 83 17.50 -2.52 12.56
C ALA A 83 18.00 -1.11 12.22
N ALA A 84 18.01 -0.19 13.19
CA ALA A 84 18.51 1.17 12.97
C ALA A 84 20.03 1.20 12.73
N ASP A 85 20.80 0.36 13.44
CA ASP A 85 22.25 0.29 13.28
C ASP A 85 22.66 -0.27 11.90
N GLU A 86 21.84 -1.14 11.30
CA GLU A 86 22.13 -1.80 10.03
C GLU A 86 21.46 -1.16 8.80
N CYS A 87 20.39 -0.38 8.99
CA CYS A 87 19.57 0.14 7.90
C CYS A 87 19.55 1.68 7.82
N ASP A 88 19.29 2.22 6.62
CA ASP A 88 19.07 3.65 6.42
C ASP A 88 17.66 4.09 6.84
N LEU A 89 16.70 3.15 6.76
CA LEU A 89 15.29 3.34 7.09
C LEU A 89 14.76 2.08 7.81
N VAL A 90 14.07 2.27 8.94
CA VAL A 90 13.34 1.22 9.64
C VAL A 90 11.85 1.44 9.47
N LEU A 91 11.17 0.42 8.96
CA LEU A 91 9.72 0.34 8.83
C LEU A 91 9.19 -0.64 9.86
N SER A 92 8.18 -0.22 10.61
CA SER A 92 7.46 -1.13 11.50
C SER A 92 6.01 -1.29 11.04
N SER A 93 5.50 -2.52 11.09
CA SER A 93 4.12 -2.86 10.73
C SER A 93 3.38 -3.38 11.96
N GLY A 94 2.17 -2.89 12.22
CA GLY A 94 1.39 -3.28 13.41
C GLY A 94 1.52 -2.33 14.59
N SER A 95 2.34 -1.29 14.45
CA SER A 95 2.77 -0.31 15.46
C SER A 95 1.70 0.66 15.94
N THR A 96 0.44 0.25 15.93
CA THR A 96 -0.72 1.13 16.14
C THR A 96 -1.63 0.63 17.27
N SER A 97 -1.30 -0.53 17.87
CA SER A 97 -1.84 -0.92 19.17
C SER A 97 -1.24 -0.02 20.25
N ALA A 98 -1.99 0.29 21.30
CA ALA A 98 -1.54 1.19 22.36
C ALA A 98 -0.20 0.71 22.99
N SER A 99 -0.04 -0.60 23.20
CA SER A 99 1.17 -1.20 23.75
C SER A 99 2.39 -1.03 22.83
N ALA A 100 2.27 -1.36 21.54
CA ALA A 100 3.39 -1.23 20.61
C ALA A 100 3.76 0.24 20.37
N VAL A 101 2.76 1.11 20.30
CA VAL A 101 2.94 2.57 20.18
C VAL A 101 3.77 3.10 21.35
N ASP A 102 3.41 2.73 22.59
CA ASP A 102 4.13 3.18 23.80
C ASP A 102 5.60 2.74 23.80
N VAL A 103 5.89 1.51 23.35
CA VAL A 103 7.28 1.02 23.22
C VAL A 103 8.03 1.84 22.19
N ILE A 104 7.44 2.06 21.02
CA ILE A 104 8.07 2.80 19.93
C ILE A 104 8.36 4.24 20.33
N TYR A 105 7.42 4.90 21.00
CA TYR A 105 7.64 6.25 21.54
C TYR A 105 8.88 6.27 22.42
N ARG A 106 8.98 5.33 23.34
CA ARG A 106 10.10 5.27 24.26
C ARG A 106 11.43 4.95 23.56
N VAL A 107 11.44 4.02 22.61
CA VAL A 107 12.65 3.71 21.82
C VAL A 107 13.14 4.94 21.06
N ILE A 108 12.22 5.68 20.44
CA ILE A 108 12.54 6.92 19.71
C ILE A 108 12.99 8.03 20.68
N GLU A 109 12.32 8.23 21.80
CA GLU A 109 12.69 9.26 22.79
C GLU A 109 14.04 8.99 23.48
N GLU A 110 14.42 7.72 23.65
CA GLU A 110 15.68 7.35 24.31
C GLU A 110 16.90 7.49 23.39
N ARG A 111 16.73 7.34 22.06
CA ARG A 111 17.83 7.30 21.08
C ARG A 111 17.45 7.92 19.75
N GLY A 112 16.81 9.09 19.78
CA GLY A 112 16.44 9.77 18.56
C GLY A 112 15.39 10.83 18.78
N GLU A 113 14.57 11.04 17.77
CA GLU A 113 13.58 12.12 17.76
C GLU A 113 12.31 11.67 17.04
N LEU A 114 11.17 11.86 17.69
CA LEU A 114 9.88 11.70 17.03
C LEU A 114 9.50 13.00 16.35
N LEU A 115 9.34 12.94 15.03
CA LEU A 115 9.05 14.09 14.20
C LEU A 115 7.55 14.29 13.97
N LEU A 116 6.79 13.20 13.88
CA LEU A 116 5.35 13.26 13.59
C LEU A 116 4.60 12.07 14.19
N HIS A 117 3.44 12.37 14.77
CA HIS A 117 2.45 11.38 15.18
C HIS A 117 1.10 11.62 14.51
N GLY A 118 0.76 10.70 13.60
CA GLY A 118 -0.50 10.65 12.89
C GLY A 118 -0.55 11.59 11.68
N VAL A 119 -1.16 11.09 10.61
CA VAL A 119 -1.45 11.86 9.40
C VAL A 119 -2.96 12.02 9.25
N ALA A 120 -3.42 13.16 8.74
CA ALA A 120 -4.83 13.43 8.49
C ALA A 120 -5.35 12.71 7.23
N VAL A 121 -5.03 11.40 7.12
CA VAL A 121 -5.30 10.54 5.97
C VAL A 121 -6.18 9.36 6.37
N LYS A 122 -7.04 8.90 5.45
CA LYS A 122 -7.86 7.69 5.59
C LYS A 122 -7.73 6.79 4.35
N PRO A 123 -7.45 5.49 4.49
CA PRO A 123 -7.04 4.79 5.70
C PRO A 123 -5.62 5.20 6.16
N GLY A 124 -5.26 4.93 7.42
CA GLY A 124 -3.88 5.13 7.91
C GLY A 124 -3.63 6.25 8.91
N LYS A 125 -4.63 6.63 9.72
CA LYS A 125 -4.49 7.66 10.79
C LYS A 125 -3.25 7.44 11.71
N PRO A 126 -2.96 6.23 12.22
CA PRO A 126 -1.76 6.04 13.02
C PRO A 126 -0.56 5.80 12.11
N MET A 127 0.25 6.83 11.95
CA MET A 127 1.57 6.77 11.32
C MET A 127 2.56 7.46 12.26
N LEU A 128 3.72 6.83 12.47
CA LEU A 128 4.81 7.44 13.24
C LEU A 128 5.92 7.80 12.27
N ILE A 129 6.53 8.97 12.43
CA ILE A 129 7.75 9.33 11.71
C ILE A 129 8.74 9.83 12.75
N GLY A 130 9.96 9.29 12.70
CA GLY A 130 11.03 9.70 13.57
C GLY A 130 12.40 9.42 12.98
N ARG A 131 13.41 9.61 13.81
CA ARG A 131 14.79 9.23 13.57
C ARG A 131 15.29 8.42 14.75
N LEU A 132 16.20 7.50 14.47
CA LEU A 132 16.90 6.68 15.45
C LEU A 132 18.39 6.90 15.27
N ASP A 133 19.07 7.23 16.36
CA ASP A 133 20.52 7.38 16.43
C ASP A 133 21.19 6.01 16.25
N ARG A 134 22.20 5.97 15.38
CA ARG A 134 23.02 4.78 15.13
C ARG A 134 24.23 4.77 16.05
N GLY A 135 24.72 3.59 16.39
CA GLY A 135 25.89 3.39 17.24
C GLY A 135 27.19 3.97 16.66
N ASP A 136 27.24 4.22 15.35
CA ASP A 136 28.36 4.85 14.65
C ASP A 136 28.29 6.39 14.59
N GLY A 137 27.25 6.99 15.18
CA GLY A 137 27.00 8.43 15.16
C GLY A 137 26.20 8.92 13.94
N GLY A 138 25.70 8.02 13.10
CA GLY A 138 24.71 8.33 12.07
C GLY A 138 23.25 8.34 12.58
N GLU A 139 22.31 8.53 11.66
CA GLU A 139 20.88 8.45 11.92
C GLU A 139 20.22 7.47 10.94
N SER A 140 19.24 6.70 11.40
CA SER A 140 18.31 5.94 10.57
C SER A 140 16.95 6.62 10.61
N ALA A 141 16.29 6.76 9.46
CA ALA A 141 14.89 7.18 9.44
C ALA A 141 13.99 6.09 10.03
N TYR A 142 12.87 6.47 10.62
CA TYR A 142 11.87 5.54 11.16
C TYR A 142 10.48 5.89 10.66
N VAL A 143 9.74 4.89 10.18
CA VAL A 143 8.32 5.03 9.85
C VAL A 143 7.50 3.87 10.42
N GLY A 144 6.59 4.19 11.34
CA GLY A 144 5.59 3.25 11.83
C GLY A 144 4.36 3.24 10.95
N LEU A 145 4.10 2.09 10.31
CA LEU A 145 2.97 1.84 9.44
C LEU A 145 1.76 1.26 10.22
N PRO A 146 0.53 1.52 9.76
CA PRO A 146 -0.68 0.86 10.27
C PRO A 146 -0.59 -0.67 10.26
N GLY A 147 -1.27 -1.35 11.19
CA GLY A 147 -1.35 -2.82 11.18
C GLY A 147 -2.24 -3.40 10.07
N TYR A 148 -3.25 -2.66 9.62
CA TYR A 148 -4.14 -3.14 8.56
C TYR A 148 -3.48 -3.12 7.18
N PRO A 149 -3.50 -4.21 6.40
CA PRO A 149 -2.74 -4.32 5.15
C PRO A 149 -3.02 -3.22 4.11
N VAL A 150 -4.30 -2.90 3.88
CA VAL A 150 -4.68 -1.83 2.94
C VAL A 150 -4.12 -0.49 3.40
N SER A 151 -4.13 -0.25 4.72
CA SER A 151 -3.65 0.98 5.32
C SER A 151 -2.12 1.08 5.25
N ALA A 152 -1.42 0.00 5.60
CA ALA A 152 0.04 -0.08 5.54
C ALA A 152 0.56 0.20 4.13
N LEU A 153 0.00 -0.49 3.13
CA LEU A 153 0.44 -0.33 1.74
C LEU A 153 0.11 1.06 1.18
N THR A 154 -1.06 1.62 1.52
CA THR A 154 -1.43 2.97 1.10
C THR A 154 -0.44 3.99 1.65
N ILE A 155 -0.18 3.97 2.96
CA ILE A 155 0.77 4.89 3.61
C ILE A 155 2.19 4.69 3.07
N PHE A 156 2.62 3.44 2.89
CA PHE A 156 3.91 3.13 2.29
C PHE A 156 4.06 3.71 0.88
N ARG A 157 3.06 3.53 0.00
CA ARG A 157 3.10 4.06 -1.37
C ARG A 157 3.06 5.58 -1.40
N THR A 158 2.24 6.21 -0.56
CA THR A 158 2.09 7.67 -0.53
C THR A 158 3.31 8.37 0.05
N PHE A 159 3.89 7.87 1.15
CA PHE A 159 4.89 8.61 1.92
C PHE A 159 6.29 8.01 1.90
N VAL A 160 6.41 6.67 1.82
CA VAL A 160 7.71 5.98 1.96
C VAL A 160 8.34 5.72 0.59
N THR A 161 7.54 5.29 -0.39
CA THR A 161 8.03 4.98 -1.75
C THR A 161 8.74 6.18 -2.40
N PRO A 162 8.22 7.43 -2.35
CA PRO A 162 8.92 8.57 -2.91
C PRO A 162 10.31 8.79 -2.28
N ALA A 163 10.41 8.66 -0.95
CA ALA A 163 11.66 8.84 -0.22
C ALA A 163 12.71 7.78 -0.57
N ILE A 164 12.32 6.51 -0.67
CA ILE A 164 13.22 5.41 -1.10
C ILE A 164 13.75 5.68 -2.51
N ARG A 165 12.86 6.10 -3.43
CA ARG A 165 13.24 6.38 -4.82
C ARG A 165 14.19 7.56 -4.94
N GLU A 166 13.91 8.63 -4.21
CA GLU A 166 14.79 9.79 -4.14
C GLU A 166 16.18 9.40 -3.64
N ALA A 167 16.26 8.63 -2.55
CA ALA A 167 17.53 8.12 -2.00
C ALA A 167 18.27 7.20 -2.99
N ALA A 168 17.53 6.35 -3.70
CA ALA A 168 18.09 5.49 -4.76
C ALA A 168 18.45 6.27 -6.05
N GLY A 169 18.12 7.56 -6.14
CA GLY A 169 18.34 8.37 -7.34
C GLY A 169 17.46 7.97 -8.52
N LEU A 170 16.33 7.32 -8.26
CA LEU A 170 15.34 6.95 -9.26
C LEU A 170 14.37 8.11 -9.50
N PRO A 171 13.87 8.29 -10.74
CA PRO A 171 12.83 9.28 -11.00
C PRO A 171 11.56 8.92 -10.22
N GLU A 172 10.64 9.88 -10.09
CA GLU A 172 9.29 9.58 -9.60
C GLU A 172 8.71 8.37 -10.36
N PRO A 173 7.93 7.51 -9.68
CA PRO A 173 7.30 6.39 -10.36
C PRO A 173 6.52 6.94 -11.56
N ARG A 174 6.51 6.20 -12.66
CA ARG A 174 5.54 6.46 -13.74
C ARG A 174 4.17 6.04 -13.23
N THR A 175 3.57 6.83 -12.35
CA THR A 175 2.16 6.70 -12.00
C THR A 175 1.38 7.22 -13.19
N ALA A 176 0.63 6.32 -13.83
CA ALA A 176 -0.36 6.75 -14.79
C ALA A 176 -1.56 7.28 -13.99
N THR A 177 -1.91 8.53 -14.25
CA THR A 177 -3.17 9.09 -13.77
C THR A 177 -4.21 8.91 -14.86
N VAL A 178 -5.36 8.34 -14.50
CA VAL A 178 -6.48 8.15 -15.41
C VAL A 178 -7.66 8.97 -14.89
N GLU A 179 -8.20 9.82 -15.76
CA GLU A 179 -9.46 10.48 -15.49
C GLU A 179 -10.61 9.50 -15.76
N GLY A 180 -11.44 9.28 -14.75
CA GLY A 180 -12.59 8.39 -14.83
C GLY A 180 -13.85 9.04 -14.28
N ARG A 181 -14.98 8.34 -14.34
CA ARG A 181 -16.25 8.81 -13.78
C ARG A 181 -16.78 7.83 -12.76
N MET A 182 -17.25 8.33 -11.62
CA MET A 182 -17.84 7.50 -10.58
C MET A 182 -19.03 6.69 -11.12
N ALA A 183 -19.02 5.37 -10.95
CA ALA A 183 -20.10 4.48 -11.37
C ALA A 183 -21.35 4.69 -10.49
N ALA A 184 -21.13 4.81 -9.19
CA ALA A 184 -22.16 5.07 -8.19
C ALA A 184 -21.75 6.25 -7.29
N GLY A 185 -22.74 6.88 -6.68
CA GLY A 185 -22.51 7.96 -5.72
C GLY A 185 -22.03 7.44 -4.37
N GLU A 186 -21.05 8.10 -3.79
CA GLU A 186 -20.44 7.74 -2.50
C GLU A 186 -20.55 8.88 -1.50
N ARG A 187 -20.81 8.53 -0.23
CA ARG A 187 -20.89 9.48 0.87
C ARG A 187 -19.77 9.27 1.86
N TYR A 188 -19.09 10.36 2.21
CA TYR A 188 -18.00 10.39 3.17
C TYR A 188 -18.30 11.30 4.35
N ALA A 189 -17.54 11.08 5.42
CA ALA A 189 -17.50 12.01 6.55
C ALA A 189 -16.31 12.94 6.33
N GLU A 190 -16.55 14.24 6.49
CA GLU A 190 -15.56 15.32 6.33
C GLU A 190 -14.36 15.18 7.27
N GLY A 191 -13.31 15.95 6.95
CA GLY A 191 -12.22 16.31 7.86
C GLY A 191 -10.93 15.51 7.67
N ARG A 192 -10.83 14.64 6.66
CA ARG A 192 -9.59 13.90 6.34
C ARG A 192 -9.46 13.59 4.85
N LEU A 193 -8.23 13.70 4.33
CA LEU A 193 -7.90 13.26 2.99
C LEU A 193 -8.12 11.74 2.91
N ARG A 194 -8.93 11.28 1.95
CA ARG A 194 -9.19 9.85 1.80
C ARG A 194 -8.55 9.31 0.53
N TYR A 195 -7.71 8.30 0.66
CA TYR A 195 -7.30 7.45 -0.45
C TYR A 195 -8.33 6.33 -0.58
N MET A 196 -9.28 6.50 -1.50
CA MET A 196 -10.30 5.50 -1.84
C MET A 196 -9.70 4.51 -2.84
N PRO A 197 -9.53 3.22 -2.49
CA PRO A 197 -9.19 2.19 -3.46
C PRO A 197 -10.33 2.03 -4.48
N VAL A 198 -9.98 2.03 -5.76
CA VAL A 198 -10.96 1.95 -6.85
C VAL A 198 -10.55 0.93 -7.90
N GLY A 199 -11.55 0.34 -8.54
CA GLY A 199 -11.41 -0.38 -9.79
C GLY A 199 -11.87 0.48 -10.95
N LEU A 200 -11.28 0.25 -12.11
CA LEU A 200 -11.67 0.83 -13.39
C LEU A 200 -12.52 -0.17 -14.19
N LEU A 201 -13.39 0.34 -15.05
CA LEU A 201 -14.15 -0.42 -16.03
C LEU A 201 -14.22 0.36 -17.34
N ASP A 202 -13.66 -0.19 -18.39
CA ASP A 202 -13.62 0.38 -19.73
C ASP A 202 -14.78 -0.17 -20.56
N ILE A 203 -15.92 0.53 -20.52
CA ILE A 203 -17.13 0.12 -21.24
C ILE A 203 -17.16 0.55 -22.71
N GLY A 204 -16.11 1.22 -23.22
CA GLY A 204 -15.98 1.69 -24.61
C GLY A 204 -17.26 2.28 -25.20
N THR A 205 -17.47 3.60 -25.13
CA THR A 205 -18.65 4.20 -25.77
C THR A 205 -18.40 4.52 -27.23
N GLU A 206 -19.37 4.22 -28.11
CA GLU A 206 -19.28 4.42 -29.58
C GLU A 206 -19.13 5.90 -30.03
N ALA A 207 -19.07 6.86 -29.11
CA ALA A 207 -18.92 8.28 -29.41
C ALA A 207 -17.50 8.77 -29.04
N GLU A 208 -16.55 8.60 -29.96
CA GLU A 208 -15.21 9.17 -29.85
C GLU A 208 -15.29 10.69 -29.57
N GLY A 209 -14.62 11.15 -28.50
CA GLY A 209 -14.49 12.58 -28.19
C GLY A 209 -15.56 13.18 -27.24
N SER A 210 -16.35 12.34 -26.58
CA SER A 210 -17.30 12.74 -25.52
C SER A 210 -16.76 12.37 -24.13
N ASP A 211 -17.17 13.08 -23.08
CA ASP A 211 -16.88 12.72 -21.67
C ASP A 211 -17.37 11.30 -21.31
N SER A 212 -18.19 10.70 -22.19
CA SER A 212 -18.63 9.30 -22.16
C SER A 212 -17.54 8.26 -22.38
N ASP A 213 -16.40 8.63 -22.96
CA ASP A 213 -15.32 7.72 -23.32
C ASP A 213 -14.37 7.40 -22.15
N ARG A 214 -14.56 8.06 -21.00
CA ARG A 214 -13.77 7.80 -19.79
C ARG A 214 -14.24 6.52 -19.11
N PRO A 215 -13.30 5.72 -18.55
CA PRO A 215 -13.63 4.53 -17.80
C PRO A 215 -14.51 4.89 -16.59
N LEU A 216 -15.38 3.95 -16.23
CA LEU A 216 -16.11 4.01 -14.98
C LEU A 216 -15.18 3.65 -13.82
N VAL A 217 -15.39 4.30 -12.68
CA VAL A 217 -14.61 4.16 -11.45
C VAL A 217 -15.56 3.67 -10.38
N TYR A 218 -15.26 2.54 -9.77
CA TYR A 218 -16.07 1.98 -8.69
C TYR A 218 -15.23 1.74 -7.44
N PRO A 219 -15.75 2.03 -6.23
CA PRO A 219 -15.02 1.79 -5.00
C PRO A 219 -14.82 0.30 -4.75
N VAL A 220 -13.63 -0.04 -4.30
CA VAL A 220 -13.28 -1.37 -3.81
C VAL A 220 -13.16 -1.28 -2.30
N ASP A 221 -14.31 -1.20 -1.61
CA ASP A 221 -14.36 -1.15 -0.15
C ASP A 221 -14.88 -2.48 0.41
N LYS A 222 -13.96 -3.31 0.92
CA LYS A 222 -14.27 -4.48 1.77
C LYS A 222 -13.75 -4.28 3.20
N GLY A 223 -13.46 -3.04 3.59
CA GLY A 223 -12.80 -2.72 4.86
C GLY A 223 -11.27 -2.83 4.81
N SER A 224 -10.61 -2.15 5.74
CA SER A 224 -9.14 -1.98 5.77
C SER A 224 -8.35 -3.27 6.01
N GLY A 225 -8.99 -4.30 6.58
CA GLY A 225 -8.39 -5.61 6.84
C GLY A 225 -8.46 -6.59 5.68
N ALA A 226 -9.23 -6.29 4.63
CA ALA A 226 -9.39 -7.19 3.50
C ALA A 226 -8.24 -7.01 2.50
N THR A 227 -7.24 -7.89 2.54
CA THR A 227 -6.14 -7.91 1.56
C THR A 227 -6.64 -8.05 0.12
N THR A 228 -7.78 -8.72 -0.09
CA THR A 228 -8.45 -8.82 -1.41
C THR A 228 -8.81 -7.45 -1.99
N SER A 229 -9.04 -6.42 -1.17
CA SER A 229 -9.30 -5.06 -1.66
C SER A 229 -8.12 -4.49 -2.43
N LEU A 230 -6.88 -4.87 -2.08
CA LEU A 230 -5.69 -4.44 -2.82
C LEU A 230 -5.54 -5.17 -4.15
N VAL A 231 -5.96 -6.44 -4.22
CA VAL A 231 -5.91 -7.24 -5.46
C VAL A 231 -6.98 -6.79 -6.45
N GLU A 232 -8.14 -6.36 -5.95
CA GLU A 232 -9.29 -5.96 -6.77
C GLU A 232 -9.26 -4.48 -7.20
N ALA A 233 -8.37 -3.66 -6.61
CA ALA A 233 -8.22 -2.25 -6.93
C ALA A 233 -7.13 -2.02 -7.99
N ASP A 234 -7.43 -1.13 -8.93
CA ASP A 234 -6.52 -0.69 -9.99
C ASP A 234 -5.70 0.54 -9.58
N GLY A 235 -6.21 1.31 -8.61
CA GLY A 235 -5.59 2.53 -8.13
C GLY A 235 -6.32 3.15 -6.96
N VAL A 236 -5.99 4.40 -6.67
CA VAL A 236 -6.62 5.21 -5.61
C VAL A 236 -7.12 6.55 -6.14
N VAL A 237 -8.26 6.98 -5.62
CA VAL A 237 -8.74 8.37 -5.75
C VAL A 237 -8.44 9.09 -4.44
N ALA A 238 -7.76 10.24 -4.53
CA ALA A 238 -7.58 11.14 -3.40
C ALA A 238 -8.81 12.05 -3.28
N VAL A 239 -9.65 11.78 -2.28
CA VAL A 239 -10.86 12.55 -1.97
C VAL A 239 -10.53 13.61 -0.94
N ASP A 240 -10.82 14.86 -1.28
CA ASP A 240 -10.51 16.03 -0.45
C ASP A 240 -11.20 15.96 0.93
N PRO A 241 -10.55 16.43 2.01
CA PRO A 241 -11.15 16.50 3.35
C PRO A 241 -12.54 17.15 3.41
N ASP A 242 -12.81 18.12 2.55
CA ASP A 242 -14.07 18.89 2.53
C ASP A 242 -15.13 18.26 1.60
N THR A 243 -14.82 17.11 0.98
CA THR A 243 -15.76 16.39 0.10
C THR A 243 -16.63 15.41 0.89
N GLU A 244 -17.91 15.77 1.08
CA GLU A 244 -18.91 14.88 1.70
C GLU A 244 -19.51 13.86 0.73
N TYR A 245 -19.59 14.20 -0.56
CA TYR A 245 -20.28 13.40 -1.56
C TYR A 245 -19.52 13.43 -2.88
N LEU A 246 -19.35 12.25 -3.47
CA LEU A 246 -19.04 12.10 -4.88
C LEU A 246 -20.28 11.57 -5.57
N ASN A 247 -20.77 12.27 -6.60
CA ASN A 247 -21.98 11.88 -7.31
C ASN A 247 -21.67 10.82 -8.37
N ALA A 248 -22.65 9.99 -8.71
CA ALA A 248 -22.55 9.15 -9.90
C ALA A 248 -22.33 10.03 -11.15
N GLY A 249 -21.39 9.63 -12.00
CA GLY A 249 -20.95 10.39 -13.17
C GLY A 249 -19.93 11.49 -12.90
N GLU A 250 -19.64 11.81 -11.63
CA GLU A 250 -18.65 12.82 -11.26
C GLU A 250 -17.25 12.41 -11.71
N SER A 251 -16.50 13.35 -12.29
CA SER A 251 -15.13 13.10 -12.77
C SER A 251 -14.18 13.01 -11.59
N VAL A 252 -13.35 11.96 -11.58
CA VAL A 252 -12.34 11.73 -10.56
C VAL A 252 -11.01 11.35 -11.20
N SER A 253 -9.93 11.75 -10.54
CA SER A 253 -8.57 11.43 -10.95
C SER A 253 -8.09 10.18 -10.21
N VAL A 254 -7.79 9.12 -10.95
CA VAL A 254 -7.34 7.84 -10.41
C VAL A 254 -5.82 7.72 -10.57
N GLN A 255 -5.11 7.62 -9.44
CA GLN A 255 -3.70 7.28 -9.43
C GLN A 255 -3.55 5.76 -9.49
N LEU A 256 -3.08 5.24 -10.61
CA LEU A 256 -2.94 3.79 -10.81
C LEU A 256 -1.80 3.22 -9.96
N PHE A 257 -2.01 1.99 -9.46
CA PHE A 257 -0.95 1.24 -8.77
C PHE A 257 0.16 0.76 -9.70
N SER A 258 -0.15 0.60 -10.99
CA SER A 258 0.78 0.28 -12.05
C SER A 258 0.40 1.03 -13.34
N PRO A 259 1.37 1.53 -14.13
CA PRO A 259 1.10 2.08 -15.45
C PRO A 259 0.57 1.02 -16.45
N ASP A 260 0.75 -0.27 -16.15
CA ASP A 260 0.32 -1.38 -17.02
C ASP A 260 -1.12 -1.85 -16.74
N VAL A 261 -1.85 -1.16 -15.85
CA VAL A 261 -3.26 -1.47 -15.57
C VAL A 261 -4.05 -1.39 -16.88
N ARG A 262 -4.73 -2.50 -17.19
CA ARG A 262 -5.68 -2.58 -18.29
C ARG A 262 -7.08 -2.80 -17.71
N PRO A 263 -7.92 -1.76 -17.68
CA PRO A 263 -9.27 -1.90 -17.14
C PRO A 263 -10.03 -3.03 -17.83
N PRO A 264 -10.83 -3.82 -17.10
CA PRO A 264 -11.73 -4.79 -17.70
C PRO A 264 -12.73 -4.12 -18.63
N THR A 265 -13.24 -4.86 -19.60
CA THR A 265 -14.36 -4.42 -20.47
C THR A 265 -15.71 -4.95 -20.02
N LEU A 266 -15.70 -5.88 -19.06
CA LEU A 266 -16.88 -6.44 -18.44
C LEU A 266 -16.61 -6.66 -16.96
N LEU A 267 -17.48 -6.14 -16.11
CA LEU A 267 -17.48 -6.42 -14.68
C LEU A 267 -18.72 -7.25 -14.33
N GLY A 268 -18.50 -8.48 -13.85
CA GLY A 268 -19.52 -9.31 -13.24
C GLY A 268 -19.44 -9.23 -11.72
N VAL A 269 -20.59 -9.20 -11.05
CA VAL A 269 -20.68 -9.18 -9.59
C VAL A 269 -21.80 -10.13 -9.16
N GLY A 270 -21.51 -11.08 -8.28
CA GLY A 270 -22.54 -12.01 -7.83
C GLY A 270 -22.01 -13.25 -7.11
N GLU A 271 -22.79 -14.31 -7.18
CA GLU A 271 -22.44 -15.63 -6.65
C GLU A 271 -21.62 -16.43 -7.66
N ASP A 272 -20.55 -17.04 -7.15
CA ASP A 272 -19.62 -17.79 -7.98
C ASP A 272 -20.32 -18.96 -8.70
N ASP A 273 -20.24 -18.97 -10.04
CA ASP A 273 -20.88 -19.96 -10.89
C ASP A 273 -19.84 -20.54 -11.88
N PRO A 274 -19.53 -21.85 -11.80
CA PRO A 274 -18.53 -22.47 -12.66
C PRO A 274 -18.86 -22.42 -14.17
N ALA A 275 -20.14 -22.36 -14.54
CA ALA A 275 -20.53 -22.22 -15.95
C ALA A 275 -20.34 -20.78 -16.43
N LEU A 276 -20.66 -19.78 -15.60
CA LEU A 276 -20.39 -18.37 -15.88
C LEU A 276 -18.88 -18.12 -16.00
N ASN A 277 -18.06 -18.65 -15.08
CA ASN A 277 -16.61 -18.49 -15.12
C ASN A 277 -16.02 -19.01 -16.44
N ARG A 278 -16.46 -20.18 -16.92
CA ARG A 278 -16.04 -20.72 -18.23
C ARG A 278 -16.49 -19.86 -19.43
N LEU A 279 -17.57 -19.09 -19.29
CA LEU A 279 -18.00 -18.14 -20.32
C LEU A 279 -17.16 -16.88 -20.27
N LEU A 280 -16.85 -16.38 -19.07
CA LEU A 280 -15.99 -15.23 -18.86
C LEU A 280 -14.58 -15.49 -19.42
N ASP A 281 -14.03 -16.70 -19.24
CA ASP A 281 -12.73 -17.11 -19.80
C ASP A 281 -12.61 -16.94 -21.33
N ARG A 282 -13.73 -16.76 -22.05
CA ARG A 282 -13.77 -16.53 -23.51
C ARG A 282 -13.72 -15.05 -23.89
N LEU A 283 -13.78 -14.14 -22.92
CA LEU A 283 -13.74 -12.70 -23.12
C LEU A 283 -12.31 -12.19 -22.93
N GLU A 284 -11.95 -11.10 -23.60
CA GLU A 284 -10.57 -10.59 -23.58
C GLU A 284 -10.15 -10.03 -22.21
N ARG A 285 -11.05 -9.33 -21.51
CA ARG A 285 -10.77 -8.61 -20.26
C ARG A 285 -11.94 -8.65 -19.27
N PRO A 286 -12.47 -9.81 -18.88
CA PRO A 286 -13.50 -9.88 -17.84
C PRO A 286 -12.88 -9.64 -16.45
N ARG A 287 -13.66 -9.05 -15.55
CA ARG A 287 -13.41 -9.08 -14.11
C ARG A 287 -14.67 -9.62 -13.43
N TYR A 288 -14.50 -10.52 -12.45
CA TYR A 288 -15.61 -11.06 -11.68
C TYR A 288 -15.37 -10.89 -10.18
N LEU A 289 -16.35 -10.34 -9.48
CA LEU A 289 -16.31 -10.13 -8.02
C LEU A 289 -17.32 -11.08 -7.34
N PRO A 290 -16.84 -12.16 -6.67
CA PRO A 290 -17.70 -13.14 -6.02
C PRO A 290 -18.16 -12.65 -4.63
N VAL A 291 -19.08 -11.68 -4.61
CA VAL A 291 -19.60 -11.06 -3.38
C VAL A 291 -20.96 -11.63 -2.94
N GLY A 292 -21.48 -12.61 -3.67
CA GLY A 292 -22.75 -13.27 -3.42
C GLY A 292 -23.95 -12.55 -4.05
N SER A 293 -25.04 -13.30 -4.24
CA SER A 293 -26.24 -12.87 -4.98
C SER A 293 -26.90 -11.60 -4.44
N ARG A 294 -26.95 -11.42 -3.11
CA ARG A 294 -27.59 -10.24 -2.50
C ARG A 294 -26.82 -8.96 -2.76
N GLU A 295 -25.50 -9.00 -2.62
CA GLU A 295 -24.65 -7.83 -2.88
C GLU A 295 -24.56 -7.57 -4.38
N GLY A 296 -24.50 -8.61 -5.22
CA GLY A 296 -24.60 -8.48 -6.67
C GLY A 296 -25.87 -7.76 -7.12
N LEU A 297 -27.05 -8.17 -6.60
CA LEU A 297 -28.33 -7.49 -6.88
C LEU A 297 -28.35 -6.04 -6.41
N ARG A 298 -27.71 -5.75 -5.27
CA ARG A 298 -27.62 -4.38 -4.73
C ARG A 298 -26.81 -3.50 -5.68
N ARG A 299 -25.61 -3.94 -6.09
CA ARG A 299 -24.78 -3.17 -7.04
C ARG A 299 -25.48 -3.00 -8.38
N LEU A 300 -26.07 -4.06 -8.93
CA LEU A 300 -26.85 -3.96 -10.17
C LEU A 300 -27.97 -2.90 -10.12
N ARG A 301 -28.61 -2.72 -8.95
CA ARG A 301 -29.65 -1.71 -8.77
C ARG A 301 -29.07 -0.31 -8.58
N ASP A 302 -27.95 -0.19 -7.88
CA ASP A 302 -27.39 1.08 -7.42
C ASP A 302 -26.39 1.68 -8.44
N GLY A 303 -26.01 0.94 -9.49
CA GLY A 303 -25.10 1.34 -10.57
C GLY A 303 -23.67 0.83 -10.38
#